data_AF-A0A3C0NK69-F1
#
_entry.id   AF-A0A3C0NK69-F1
#
_cell.length_a   1.000
_cell.length_b   1.000
_cell.length_c   1.000
_cell.angle_alpha   90.00
_cell.angle_beta   90.00
_cell.angle_gamma   90.00
#
_symmetry.space_group_name_H-M   'P 1'
#
loop_
_entity.id
_entity.type
_entity.pdbx_description
1 polymer ?
#
loop_
_entity_poly.entity_id
_entity_poly.type
_entity_poly.pdbx_seq_one_letter_code
_entity_poly.pdbx_strand_id
1 'polypeptide(L)' 'NIRPQVVFEILSPGNRLKRMAQKFKFYERYGVEEYYVYDPDDVELIGWLRSGEELDVIEEMNG' A
#
# COMPACT_ATOMS: atom_id res chain seq x y z
N ASN A 1 -10.51 -17.06 -8.18
CA ASN A 1 -9.49 -16.00 -8.22
C ASN A 1 -8.96 -15.82 -6.80
N ILE A 2 -7.67 -15.98 -6.56
CA ILE A 2 -7.08 -15.85 -5.22
C ILE A 2 -6.64 -14.40 -5.08
N ARG A 3 -7.12 -13.71 -4.04
CA ARG A 3 -6.70 -12.34 -3.77
C ARG A 3 -5.23 -12.33 -3.32
N PRO A 4 -4.41 -11.36 -3.74
CA PRO A 4 -3.08 -11.19 -3.17
C PRO A 4 -3.17 -10.98 -1.65
N GLN A 5 -2.30 -11.64 -0.90
CA GLN A 5 -2.16 -11.39 0.54
C GLN A 5 -1.36 -10.10 0.76
N VAL A 6 -0.26 -9.94 0.02
CA VAL A 6 0.66 -8.80 0.13
C VAL A 6 0.80 -8.12 -1.23
N VAL A 7 0.81 -6.78 -1.24
CA VAL A 7 1.03 -5.96 -2.45
C VAL A 7 2.11 -4.92 -2.18
N PHE A 8 3.07 -4.82 -3.10
CA PHE A 8 4.10 -3.77 -3.12
C PHE A 8 3.88 -2.87 -4.34
N GLU A 9 3.90 -1.56 -4.09
CA GLU A 9 3.87 -0.52 -5.12
C GLU A 9 5.15 0.30 -5.03
N ILE A 10 5.84 0.45 -6.16
CA ILE A 10 7.05 1.27 -6.25
C ILE A 10 6.66 2.58 -6.93
N LEU A 11 6.90 3.71 -6.28
CA LEU A 11 6.63 5.01 -6.87
C LEU A 11 7.54 5.23 -8.08
N SER A 12 6.94 5.73 -9.16
CA SER A 12 7.67 6.16 -10.35
C SER A 12 7.65 7.67 -10.47
N PRO A 13 8.67 8.28 -11.09
CA PRO A 13 8.68 9.71 -11.37
C PRO A 13 7.40 10.11 -12.12
N GLY A 14 6.62 11.02 -11.54
CA GLY A 14 5.34 11.48 -12.11
C GLY A 14 4.11 10.66 -11.70
N ASN A 15 4.21 9.78 -10.70
CA ASN A 15 3.04 9.16 -10.09
C ASN A 15 2.11 10.23 -9.51
N ARG A 16 0.89 10.32 -10.05
CA ARG A 16 -0.11 11.29 -9.61
C ARG A 16 -0.80 10.76 -8.36
N LEU A 17 -0.82 11.54 -7.28
CA LEU A 17 -1.52 11.25 -6.01
C LEU A 17 -2.88 10.55 -6.19
N LYS A 18 -3.67 11.01 -7.17
CA LYS A 18 -4.98 10.43 -7.51
C LYS A 18 -4.92 8.93 -7.88
N ARG A 19 -3.92 8.48 -8.65
CA ARG A 19 -3.79 7.07 -9.04
C ARG A 19 -3.43 6.20 -7.83
N MET A 20 -2.58 6.71 -6.93
CA MET A 20 -2.23 5.99 -5.72
C MET A 20 -3.42 5.84 -4.78
N ALA A 21 -4.20 6.90 -4.59
CA ALA A 21 -5.44 6.83 -3.82
C ALA A 21 -6.44 5.81 -4.40
N GLN A 22 -6.55 5.74 -5.73
CA GLN A 22 -7.41 4.75 -6.40
C GLN A 22 -6.93 3.31 -6.20
N LYS A 23 -5.62 3.06 -6.30
CA LYS A 23 -5.02 1.74 -6.05
C LYS A 23 -5.22 1.32 -4.60
N PHE A 24 -4.94 2.20 -3.65
CA PHE A 24 -5.16 1.95 -2.22
C PHE A 24 -6.60 1.51 -1.95
N LYS A 25 -7.59 2.29 -2.40
CA LYS A 25 -9.02 1.94 -2.22
C LYS A 25 -9.45 0.68 -2.96
N PHE A 26 -8.81 0.36 -4.08
CA PHE A 26 -9.01 -0.92 -4.74
C PHE A 26 -8.53 -2.08 -3.84
N TYR A 27 -7.28 -2.05 -3.36
CA TYR A 27 -6.73 -3.12 -2.55
C TYR A 27 -7.43 -3.29 -1.20
N GLU A 28 -7.80 -2.18 -0.56
CA GLU A 28 -8.64 -2.18 0.65
C GLU A 28 -9.95 -2.92 0.41
N ARG A 29 -10.69 -2.57 -0.66
CA ARG A 29 -11.98 -3.19 -0.99
C ARG A 29 -11.86 -4.68 -1.36
N TYR A 30 -10.78 -5.09 -2.01
CA TYR A 30 -10.61 -6.46 -2.49
C TYR A 30 -9.94 -7.39 -1.47
N GLY A 31 -9.73 -6.95 -0.23
CA GLY A 31 -9.32 -7.81 0.87
C GLY A 31 -7.82 -8.12 0.91
N VAL A 32 -6.96 -7.24 0.37
CA VAL A 32 -5.50 -7.37 0.55
C VAL A 32 -5.17 -7.26 2.04
N GLU A 33 -4.31 -8.14 2.56
CA GLU A 33 -3.96 -8.18 3.98
C GLU A 33 -2.86 -7.17 4.32
N GLU A 34 -1.89 -6.99 3.41
CA GLU A 34 -0.78 -6.05 3.58
C GLU A 34 -0.53 -5.26 2.29
N TYR A 35 -0.36 -3.95 2.43
CA TYR A 35 -0.07 -3.04 1.33
C TYR A 35 1.15 -2.19 1.66
N TYR A 36 2.11 -2.11 0.74
CA TYR A 36 3.34 -1.34 0.93
C TYR A 36 3.58 -0.41 -0.26
N VAL A 37 4.01 0.82 0.02
CA VAL A 37 4.45 1.78 -0.98
C VAL A 37 5.91 2.14 -0.68
N TYR A 38 6.77 1.95 -1.67
CA TYR A 38 8.17 2.35 -1.60
C TYR A 38 8.43 3.57 -2.49
N ASP A 39 8.97 4.63 -1.90
CA ASP A 39 9.52 5.78 -2.64
C ASP A 39 11.04 5.59 -2.80
N PRO A 40 11.54 5.34 -4.02
CA PRO A 40 12.97 5.20 -4.26
C PRO A 40 13.74 6.53 -4.22
N ASP A 41 13.06 7.67 -4.42
CA ASP A 41 13.69 8.99 -4.43
C ASP A 41 14.00 9.45 -2.99
N ASP A 42 13.07 9.20 -2.06
CA ASP A 42 13.21 9.53 -0.64
C ASP A 42 13.69 8.34 0.24
N VAL A 43 13.81 7.14 -0.35
CA VAL A 43 14.17 5.88 0.34
C VAL A 43 13.23 5.62 1.53
N GLU A 44 11.94 5.80 1.29
CA GLU A 44 10.87 5.66 2.29
C GLU A 44 9.98 4.45 1.97
N LEU A 45 9.66 3.66 3.00
CA LEU A 45 8.70 2.57 2.92
C LEU A 45 7.54 2.84 3.88
N ILE A 46 6.34 2.95 3.33
CA ILE A 46 5.11 3.10 4.11
C ILE A 46 4.31 1.81 3.97
N GLY A 47 3.87 1.26 5.10
CA GLY A 47 3.12 0.02 5.17
C GLY A 47 1.74 0.20 5.77
N TRP A 48 0.81 -0.65 5.35
CA TRP A 48 -0.51 -0.79 5.94
C TRP A 48 -0.85 -2.25 6.18
N LEU A 49 -1.49 -2.52 7.31
CA LEU A 49 -2.00 -3.84 7.70
C LEU A 49 -3.53 -3.80 7.76
N ARG A 50 -4.18 -4.87 7.30
CA ARG A 50 -5.63 -4.98 7.37
C ARG A 50 -6.12 -5.07 8.81
N SER A 51 -7.10 -4.23 9.12
CA SER A 51 -7.84 -4.23 10.37
C SER A 51 -9.34 -4.25 10.03
N GLY A 52 -9.94 -5.44 10.03
CA GLY A 52 -11.30 -5.62 9.54
C GLY A 52 -11.43 -5.31 8.05
N GLU A 53 -12.19 -4.27 7.71
CA GLU A 53 -12.44 -3.89 6.31
C GLU A 53 -11.46 -2.85 5.77
N GLU A 54 -10.66 -2.22 6.64
CA GLU A 54 -9.77 -1.11 6.31
C GLU A 54 -8.30 -1.53 6.32
N LEU A 55 -7.46 -0.71 5.70
CA LEU A 55 -6.00 -0.81 5.76
C LEU A 55 -5.48 0.30 6.69
N ASP A 56 -4.99 -0.09 7.87
CA ASP A 56 -4.45 0.82 8.88
C ASP A 56 -2.95 0.99 8.71
N VAL A 57 -2.45 2.20 8.94
CA VAL A 57 -1.02 2.53 8.83
C VAL A 57 -0.22 1.72 9.85
N ILE A 58 0.93 1.19 9.44
CA ILE A 58 1.94 0.65 10.34
C ILE A 58 2.80 1.82 10.81
N GLU A 59 2.56 2.28 12.04
CA GLU A 59 3.26 3.44 12.62
C GLU A 59 4.77 3.22 12.77
N GLU A 60 5.21 2.00 13.09
CA GLU A 60 6.61 1.66 13.29
C GLU A 60 7.03 0.52 12.37
N MET A 61 7.80 0.86 11.34
CA MET A 61 8.41 -0.10 10.42
C MET A 61 9.78 -0.52 10.98
N ASN A 62 9.90 -1.77 11.41
CA ASN A 62 11.19 -2.34 11.81
C ASN A 62 11.91 -2.91 10.58
N GLY A 63 13.08 -2.36 10.26
CA GLY A 63 13.95 -2.77 9.14
C GLY A 63 15.15 -3.61 9.56
#